data_AF-A0A7S1U5Y5-F1
#
_entry.id   AF-A0A7S1U5Y5-F1
#
_cell.length_a   1.000
_cell.length_b   1.000
_cell.length_c   1.000
_cell.angle_alpha   90.00
_cell.angle_beta   90.00
_cell.angle_gamma   90.00
#
_symmetry.space_group_name_H-M   'P 1'
#
loop_
_entity.id
_entity.type
_entity.pdbx_description
1 polymer ?
#
loop_
_entity_poly.entity_id
_entity_poly.type
_entity_poly.pdbx_seq_one_letter_code
_entity_poly.pdbx_strand_id
1 'polypeptide(L)'
;MLSVGFSFGFFIVVSSGAALFTEVNVAVPVSMYFFRLSHKKRISGHEKDVLFKHCLRCMRFWLTVWIGNITGAILVATFFKAGMVFSDQGYVDHLEDVLIGKMDKFIEKGALGWWSAFASAIAGNWLVGMAAFLSSSARSLLGKYIGVLPPVTLFVSLGLQHSPANMGYFMIALINDETKYTWGEVFGWNLIPASLGNIIGGSMMVGCSFFYAFAAQEERLWQFIGDELVTGSDGSDFGRDDDASTDDLMGEDSKQDSEASGNEIVPAGESHV
;
A
#
# COMPACT_ATOMS: atom_id res chain seq x y z
N MET A 1 -17.55 11.62 -14.32
CA MET A 1 -17.57 10.13 -14.26
C MET A 1 -16.18 9.50 -14.38
N LEU A 2 -15.25 10.08 -15.17
CA LEU A 2 -13.89 9.56 -15.36
C LEU A 2 -13.14 9.23 -14.05
N SER A 3 -13.20 10.12 -13.05
CA SER A 3 -12.52 9.94 -11.76
C SER A 3 -13.00 8.73 -10.95
N VAL A 4 -14.30 8.38 -11.05
CA VAL A 4 -14.87 7.21 -10.37
C VAL A 4 -14.39 5.94 -11.05
N GLY A 5 -14.40 5.89 -12.38
CA GLY A 5 -13.88 4.75 -13.14
C GLY A 5 -12.40 4.51 -12.86
N PHE A 6 -11.59 5.58 -12.81
CA PHE A 6 -10.17 5.47 -12.51
C PHE A 6 -9.92 4.99 -11.06
N SER A 7 -10.69 5.49 -10.10
CA SER A 7 -10.63 5.05 -8.69
C SER A 7 -10.98 3.57 -8.55
N PHE A 8 -12.00 3.11 -9.27
CA PHE A 8 -12.37 1.69 -9.28
C PHE A 8 -11.30 0.81 -9.92
N GLY A 9 -10.71 1.24 -11.05
CA GLY A 9 -9.60 0.54 -11.68
C GLY A 9 -8.41 0.38 -10.74
N PHE A 10 -8.00 1.45 -10.05
CA PHE A 10 -6.92 1.37 -9.06
C PHE A 10 -7.27 0.51 -7.85
N PHE A 11 -8.53 0.56 -7.39
CA PHE A 11 -9.01 -0.30 -6.31
C PHE A 11 -8.91 -1.81 -6.63
N ILE A 12 -9.18 -2.21 -7.87
CA ILE A 12 -9.00 -3.61 -8.32
C ILE A 12 -7.53 -4.00 -8.25
N VAL A 13 -6.62 -3.13 -8.66
CA VAL A 13 -5.17 -3.38 -8.59
C VAL A 13 -4.75 -3.66 -7.15
N VAL A 14 -5.08 -2.76 -6.22
CA VAL A 14 -4.72 -2.94 -4.80
C VAL A 14 -5.41 -4.16 -4.18
N SER A 15 -6.64 -4.46 -4.55
CA SER A 15 -7.39 -5.59 -4.00
C SER A 15 -6.94 -6.94 -4.54
N SER A 16 -6.43 -6.99 -5.79
CA SER A 16 -5.92 -8.21 -6.42
C SER A 16 -4.49 -8.55 -6.00
N GLY A 17 -3.75 -7.60 -5.41
CA GLY A 17 -2.33 -7.76 -5.13
C GLY A 17 -1.45 -7.72 -6.39
N ALA A 18 -2.00 -7.24 -7.51
CA ALA A 18 -1.23 -7.05 -8.73
C ALA A 18 -0.20 -5.92 -8.55
N ALA A 19 1.00 -6.12 -9.10
CA ALA A 19 2.06 -5.12 -8.99
C ALA A 19 1.85 -3.97 -9.99
N LEU A 20 1.63 -2.76 -9.47
CA LEU A 20 1.63 -1.53 -10.26
C LEU A 20 2.95 -0.78 -10.07
N PHE A 21 3.55 -0.32 -11.15
CA PHE A 21 4.86 0.34 -11.12
C PHE A 21 4.91 1.50 -10.10
N THR A 22 3.84 2.29 -10.04
CA THR A 22 3.71 3.44 -9.14
C THR A 22 3.53 3.08 -7.67
N GLU A 23 2.93 1.95 -7.36
CA GLU A 23 2.87 1.41 -6.00
C GLU A 23 4.24 0.88 -5.57
N VAL A 24 4.93 0.19 -6.47
CA VAL A 24 6.31 -0.30 -6.27
C VAL A 24 7.28 0.84 -5.99
N ASN A 25 7.06 2.04 -6.56
CA ASN A 25 7.83 3.25 -6.25
C ASN A 25 7.74 3.68 -4.78
N VAL A 26 6.73 3.22 -4.03
CA VAL A 26 6.60 3.46 -2.59
C VAL A 26 7.28 2.33 -1.80
N ALA A 27 6.97 1.07 -2.13
CA ALA A 27 7.40 -0.10 -1.36
C ALA A 27 8.90 -0.42 -1.48
N VAL A 28 9.45 -0.37 -2.70
CA VAL A 28 10.84 -0.79 -2.94
C VAL A 28 11.88 0.12 -2.26
N PRO A 29 11.80 1.46 -2.35
CA PRO A 29 12.74 2.33 -1.64
C PRO A 29 12.70 2.14 -0.13
N VAL A 30 11.52 1.94 0.44
CA VAL A 30 11.35 1.65 1.87
C VAL A 30 12.05 0.34 2.24
N SER A 31 11.86 -0.71 1.44
CA SER A 31 12.55 -2.00 1.64
C SER A 31 14.08 -1.87 1.54
N MET A 32 14.59 -1.14 0.53
CA MET A 32 16.04 -0.89 0.40
C MET A 32 16.59 -0.11 1.60
N TYR A 33 15.85 0.92 2.06
CA TYR A 33 16.28 1.77 3.16
C TYR A 33 16.26 1.05 4.51
N PHE A 34 15.19 0.30 4.79
CA PHE A 34 15.09 -0.54 5.99
C PHE A 34 16.25 -1.56 6.04
N PHE A 35 16.49 -2.28 4.93
CA PHE A 35 17.58 -3.25 4.86
C PHE A 35 18.97 -2.61 5.10
N ARG A 36 19.19 -1.38 4.60
CA ARG A 36 20.40 -0.60 4.86
C ARG A 36 20.56 -0.26 6.35
N LEU A 37 19.48 0.11 7.03
CA LEU A 37 19.51 0.46 8.46
C LEU A 37 19.76 -0.76 9.34
N SER A 38 19.09 -1.90 9.09
CA SER A 38 19.26 -3.13 9.86
C SER A 38 20.71 -3.66 9.85
N HIS A 39 21.44 -3.44 8.76
CA HIS A 39 22.84 -3.88 8.62
C HIS A 39 23.88 -2.80 8.98
N LYS A 40 23.48 -1.61 9.45
CA LYS A 40 24.44 -0.55 9.83
C LYS A 40 25.28 -0.90 11.06
N LYS A 41 24.82 -1.81 11.93
CA LYS A 41 25.49 -2.20 13.19
C LYS A 41 26.49 -3.36 13.08
N ARG A 42 26.66 -4.00 11.91
CA ARG A 42 27.42 -5.28 11.80
C ARG A 42 28.35 -5.38 10.59
N ILE A 43 29.06 -4.31 10.26
CA ILE A 43 29.80 -4.18 8.99
C ILE A 43 31.03 -5.10 8.92
N SER A 44 30.85 -6.30 8.34
CA SER A 44 31.91 -7.15 7.78
C SER A 44 31.79 -7.21 6.25
N GLY A 45 32.88 -7.54 5.53
CA GLY A 45 32.94 -7.53 4.06
C GLY A 45 31.84 -8.35 3.37
N HIS A 46 31.38 -9.43 4.00
CA HIS A 46 30.30 -10.30 3.50
C HIS A 46 28.94 -9.58 3.37
N GLU A 47 28.65 -8.57 4.20
CA GLU A 47 27.34 -7.89 4.17
C GLU A 47 27.19 -6.90 3.00
N LYS A 48 28.30 -6.36 2.47
CA LYS A 48 28.25 -5.47 1.29
C LYS A 48 27.71 -6.20 0.07
N ASP A 49 28.10 -7.47 -0.10
CA ASP A 49 27.63 -8.32 -1.19
C ASP A 49 26.14 -8.65 -1.05
N VAL A 50 25.66 -8.85 0.20
CA VAL A 50 24.25 -9.12 0.48
C VAL A 50 23.40 -7.89 0.16
N LEU A 51 23.81 -6.69 0.61
CA LEU A 51 23.13 -5.43 0.30
C LEU A 51 23.08 -5.17 -1.21
N PHE A 52 24.20 -5.34 -1.90
CA PHE A 52 24.26 -5.17 -3.35
C PHE A 52 23.31 -6.12 -4.09
N LYS A 53 23.30 -7.41 -3.70
CA LYS A 53 22.36 -8.40 -4.25
C LYS A 53 20.91 -8.02 -3.98
N HIS A 54 20.60 -7.48 -2.80
CA HIS A 54 19.26 -7.02 -2.46
C HIS A 54 18.81 -5.85 -3.35
N CYS A 55 19.63 -4.79 -3.45
CA CYS A 55 19.34 -3.66 -4.32
C CYS A 55 19.17 -4.09 -5.79
N LEU A 56 19.99 -5.02 -6.27
CA LEU A 56 19.87 -5.56 -7.62
C LEU A 56 18.55 -6.33 -7.83
N ARG A 57 18.10 -7.13 -6.86
CA ARG A 57 16.78 -7.80 -6.93
C ARG A 57 15.66 -6.78 -6.99
N CYS A 58 15.71 -5.74 -6.16
CA CYS A 58 14.71 -4.68 -6.16
C CYS A 58 14.69 -3.91 -7.50
N MET A 59 15.85 -3.57 -8.08
CA MET A 59 15.90 -2.93 -9.42
C MET A 59 15.33 -3.83 -10.51
N ARG A 60 15.64 -5.14 -10.48
CA ARG A 60 15.08 -6.12 -11.43
C ARG A 60 13.57 -6.23 -11.29
N PHE A 61 13.05 -6.28 -10.07
CA PHE A 61 11.62 -6.27 -9.81
C PHE A 61 10.96 -4.99 -10.36
N TRP A 62 11.56 -3.84 -10.08
CA TRP A 62 11.06 -2.54 -10.54
C TRP A 62 10.91 -2.47 -12.06
N LEU A 63 11.96 -2.88 -12.78
CA LEU A 63 11.95 -2.95 -14.25
C LEU A 63 10.94 -3.97 -14.76
N THR A 64 10.85 -5.15 -14.13
CA THR A 64 9.90 -6.20 -14.51
C THR A 64 8.46 -5.71 -14.41
N VAL A 65 8.13 -4.96 -13.34
CA VAL A 65 6.78 -4.41 -13.15
C VAL A 65 6.49 -3.31 -14.18
N TRP A 66 7.45 -2.44 -14.47
CA TRP A 66 7.29 -1.42 -15.52
C TRP A 66 7.03 -2.06 -16.89
N ILE A 67 7.81 -3.08 -17.27
CA ILE A 67 7.64 -3.84 -18.51
C ILE A 67 6.30 -4.59 -18.52
N GLY A 68 5.92 -5.21 -17.39
CA GLY A 68 4.65 -5.91 -17.26
C GLY A 68 3.45 -4.97 -17.43
N ASN A 69 3.52 -3.76 -16.87
CA ASN A 69 2.48 -2.74 -16.99
C ASN A 69 2.29 -2.28 -18.44
N ILE A 70 3.38 -1.96 -19.16
CA ILE A 70 3.27 -1.56 -20.58
C ILE A 70 2.84 -2.74 -21.47
N THR A 71 3.30 -3.97 -21.18
CA THR A 71 2.87 -5.17 -21.90
C THR A 71 1.37 -5.39 -21.72
N GLY A 72 0.86 -5.26 -20.49
CA GLY A 72 -0.58 -5.32 -20.21
C GLY A 72 -1.37 -4.25 -20.96
N ALA A 73 -0.86 -3.02 -21.03
CA ALA A 73 -1.48 -1.93 -21.79
C ALA A 73 -1.55 -2.25 -23.30
N ILE A 74 -0.48 -2.81 -23.89
CA ILE A 74 -0.47 -3.25 -25.30
C ILE A 74 -1.50 -4.36 -25.55
N LEU A 75 -1.60 -5.33 -24.64
CA LEU A 75 -2.59 -6.42 -24.75
C LEU A 75 -4.02 -5.87 -24.74
N VAL A 76 -4.34 -4.97 -23.80
CA VAL A 76 -5.66 -4.32 -23.73
C VAL A 76 -5.94 -3.50 -25.00
N ALA A 77 -4.97 -2.71 -25.46
CA ALA A 77 -5.09 -1.94 -26.70
C ALA A 77 -5.36 -2.83 -27.94
N THR A 78 -4.72 -3.99 -28.00
CA THR A 78 -4.93 -4.98 -29.06
C THR A 78 -6.33 -5.58 -29.00
N PHE A 79 -6.84 -5.90 -27.80
CA PHE A 79 -8.22 -6.34 -27.63
C PHE A 79 -9.22 -5.26 -28.04
N PHE A 80 -8.95 -4.00 -27.74
CA PHE A 80 -9.81 -2.89 -28.14
C PHE A 80 -9.83 -2.70 -29.66
N LYS A 81 -8.69 -2.88 -30.34
CA LYS A 81 -8.61 -2.89 -31.80
C LYS A 81 -9.41 -4.04 -32.40
N ALA A 82 -9.22 -5.26 -31.90
CA ALA A 82 -9.96 -6.44 -32.35
C ALA A 82 -11.47 -6.32 -32.10
N GLY A 83 -11.85 -5.66 -31.00
CA GLY A 83 -13.24 -5.42 -30.63
C GLY A 83 -13.89 -4.19 -31.28
N MET A 84 -13.17 -3.45 -32.14
CA MET A 84 -13.67 -2.24 -32.79
C MET A 84 -14.20 -1.17 -31.80
N VAL A 85 -13.57 -1.07 -30.62
CA VAL A 85 -14.04 -0.19 -29.53
C VAL A 85 -13.99 1.30 -29.94
N PHE A 86 -13.02 1.67 -30.77
CA PHE A 86 -12.82 3.05 -31.25
C PHE A 86 -13.44 3.30 -32.63
N SER A 87 -14.49 2.56 -33.01
CA SER A 87 -15.20 2.84 -34.27
C SER A 87 -16.16 4.03 -34.22
N ASP A 88 -16.51 4.50 -33.01
CA ASP A 88 -17.29 5.72 -32.82
C ASP A 88 -16.35 6.92 -32.62
N GLN A 89 -16.56 7.96 -33.42
CA GLN A 89 -15.72 9.16 -33.42
C GLN A 89 -15.70 9.85 -32.04
N GLY A 90 -16.79 9.79 -31.27
CA GLY A 90 -16.84 10.38 -29.93
C GLY A 90 -15.84 9.75 -28.95
N TYR A 91 -15.51 8.46 -29.10
CA TYR A 91 -14.46 7.83 -28.30
C TYR A 91 -13.06 8.23 -28.75
N VAL A 92 -12.86 8.41 -30.06
CA VAL A 92 -11.59 8.87 -30.64
C VAL A 92 -11.30 10.31 -30.20
N ASP A 93 -12.28 11.21 -30.32
CA ASP A 93 -12.15 12.62 -29.93
C ASP A 93 -11.81 12.74 -28.43
N HIS A 94 -12.49 11.95 -27.58
CA HIS A 94 -12.21 11.96 -26.15
C HIS A 94 -10.80 11.43 -25.83
N LEU A 95 -10.34 10.41 -26.55
CA LEU A 95 -8.97 9.92 -26.40
C LEU A 95 -7.97 11.02 -26.80
N GLU A 96 -8.18 11.67 -27.94
CA GLU A 96 -7.31 12.75 -28.43
C GLU A 96 -7.17 13.89 -27.41
N ASP A 97 -8.28 14.35 -26.83
CA ASP A 97 -8.28 15.37 -25.76
C ASP A 97 -7.37 14.99 -24.58
N VAL A 98 -7.44 13.72 -24.17
CA VAL A 98 -6.60 13.19 -23.08
C VAL A 98 -5.12 13.21 -23.49
N LEU A 99 -4.78 12.82 -24.73
CA LEU A 99 -3.40 12.79 -25.20
C LEU A 99 -2.80 14.20 -25.34
N ILE A 100 -3.57 15.16 -25.88
CA ILE A 100 -3.19 16.58 -25.96
C ILE A 100 -2.88 17.13 -24.56
N GLY A 101 -3.77 16.88 -23.60
CA GLY A 101 -3.60 17.30 -22.21
C GLY A 101 -2.38 16.67 -21.52
N LYS A 102 -1.91 15.50 -22.03
CA LYS A 102 -0.77 14.76 -21.50
C LYS A 102 0.55 15.04 -22.22
N MET A 103 0.55 15.67 -23.40
CA MET A 103 1.78 15.83 -24.17
C MET A 103 1.97 17.21 -24.81
N ASP A 104 0.98 17.72 -25.56
CA ASP A 104 1.16 18.93 -26.38
C ASP A 104 1.54 20.16 -25.55
N LYS A 105 0.85 20.39 -24.42
CA LYS A 105 1.15 21.51 -23.50
C LYS A 105 2.58 21.48 -22.94
N PHE A 106 3.26 20.33 -22.99
CA PHE A 106 4.64 20.17 -22.57
C PHE A 106 5.60 20.30 -23.75
N ILE A 107 5.28 19.71 -24.90
CA ILE A 107 6.09 19.84 -26.13
C ILE A 107 6.26 21.32 -26.50
N GLU A 108 5.18 22.10 -26.47
CA GLU A 108 5.19 23.53 -26.79
C GLU A 108 6.18 24.35 -25.95
N LYS A 109 6.49 23.88 -24.74
CA LYS A 109 7.40 24.55 -23.79
C LYS A 109 8.82 23.99 -23.83
N GLY A 110 9.14 23.09 -24.76
CA GLY A 110 10.47 22.52 -24.93
C GLY A 110 11.01 21.89 -23.64
N ALA A 111 12.27 22.17 -23.31
CA ALA A 111 12.92 21.62 -22.11
C ALA A 111 12.18 21.95 -20.80
N LEU A 112 11.60 23.14 -20.68
CA LEU A 112 10.80 23.52 -19.50
C LEU A 112 9.52 22.68 -19.38
N GLY A 113 8.91 22.35 -20.52
CA GLY A 113 7.76 21.47 -20.55
C GLY A 113 8.10 20.04 -20.16
N TRP A 114 9.24 19.52 -20.59
CA TRP A 114 9.74 18.21 -20.17
C TRP A 114 9.88 18.12 -18.64
N TRP A 115 10.51 19.12 -18.03
CA TRP A 115 10.64 19.21 -16.56
C TRP A 115 9.30 19.45 -15.87
N SER A 116 8.37 20.15 -16.51
CA SER A 116 7.01 20.32 -16.00
C SER A 116 6.22 19.00 -16.01
N ALA A 117 6.40 18.15 -17.03
CA ALA A 117 5.81 16.81 -17.08
C ALA A 117 6.39 15.92 -15.97
N PHE A 118 7.70 15.98 -15.77
CA PHE A 118 8.39 15.32 -14.66
C PHE A 118 7.86 15.79 -13.29
N ALA A 119 7.75 17.10 -13.05
CA ALA A 119 7.24 17.66 -11.79
C ALA A 119 5.77 17.29 -11.56
N SER A 120 4.94 17.34 -12.61
CA SER A 120 3.55 16.87 -12.57
C SER A 120 3.47 15.39 -12.18
N ALA A 121 4.41 14.57 -12.62
CA ALA A 121 4.47 13.16 -12.28
C ALA A 121 4.90 12.89 -10.84
N ILE A 122 5.72 13.76 -10.24
CA ILE A 122 6.00 13.71 -8.80
C ILE A 122 4.70 13.86 -8.01
N ALA A 123 3.92 14.89 -8.31
CA ALA A 123 2.62 15.10 -7.67
C ALA A 123 1.64 13.95 -7.97
N GLY A 124 1.67 13.42 -9.19
CA GLY A 124 0.83 12.28 -9.59
C GLY A 124 1.05 11.06 -8.71
N ASN A 125 2.31 10.64 -8.51
CA ASN A 125 2.58 9.47 -7.67
C ASN A 125 2.61 9.75 -6.17
N TRP A 126 2.69 11.02 -5.76
CA TRP A 126 2.38 11.35 -4.39
C TRP A 126 0.93 10.99 -4.05
N LEU A 127 -0.03 11.41 -4.88
CA LEU A 127 -1.45 11.10 -4.66
C LEU A 127 -1.78 9.62 -4.85
N VAL A 128 -1.26 8.98 -5.91
CA VAL A 128 -1.52 7.55 -6.15
C VAL A 128 -0.81 6.67 -5.12
N GLY A 129 0.42 7.02 -4.73
CA GLY A 129 1.11 6.34 -3.63
C GLY A 129 0.38 6.50 -2.29
N MET A 130 -0.21 7.68 -2.03
CA MET A 130 -1.05 7.91 -0.85
C MET A 130 -2.33 7.06 -0.89
N ALA A 131 -2.96 6.91 -2.05
CA ALA A 131 -4.11 6.01 -2.23
C ALA A 131 -3.73 4.56 -1.89
N ALA A 132 -2.58 4.08 -2.38
CA ALA A 132 -2.08 2.74 -2.07
C ALA A 132 -1.88 2.57 -0.55
N PHE A 133 -1.24 3.55 0.09
CA PHE A 133 -0.98 3.54 1.53
C PHE A 133 -2.29 3.51 2.36
N LEU A 134 -3.23 4.42 2.08
CA LEU A 134 -4.52 4.48 2.77
C LEU A 134 -5.33 3.20 2.57
N SER A 135 -5.30 2.64 1.36
CA SER A 135 -5.97 1.37 1.07
C SER A 135 -5.32 0.22 1.84
N SER A 136 -3.99 0.15 1.89
CA SER A 136 -3.27 -0.88 2.65
C SER A 136 -3.53 -0.83 4.16
N SER A 137 -3.89 0.35 4.69
CA SER A 137 -4.22 0.55 6.11
C SER A 137 -5.63 0.09 6.47
N ALA A 138 -6.51 -0.15 5.49
CA ALA A 138 -7.90 -0.53 5.71
C ALA A 138 -8.09 -2.06 5.76
N ARG A 139 -8.93 -2.53 6.69
CA ARG A 139 -9.24 -3.96 6.88
C ARG A 139 -10.46 -4.46 6.09
N SER A 140 -11.34 -3.56 5.65
CA SER A 140 -12.56 -3.89 4.89
C SER A 140 -12.44 -3.43 3.43
N LEU A 141 -13.10 -4.13 2.50
CA LEU A 141 -13.13 -3.73 1.07
C LEU A 141 -13.68 -2.31 0.88
N LEU A 142 -14.74 -1.96 1.61
CA LEU A 142 -15.30 -0.61 1.57
C LEU A 142 -14.30 0.43 2.07
N GLY A 143 -13.59 0.16 3.18
CA GLY A 143 -12.56 1.05 3.69
C GLY A 143 -11.41 1.23 2.71
N LYS A 144 -11.00 0.15 2.03
CA LYS A 144 -9.98 0.18 0.96
C LYS A 144 -10.38 1.08 -0.20
N TYR A 145 -11.64 0.99 -0.64
CA TYR A 145 -12.16 1.82 -1.73
C TYR A 145 -12.30 3.28 -1.32
N ILE A 146 -12.78 3.56 -0.10
CA ILE A 146 -12.88 4.92 0.44
C ILE A 146 -11.48 5.54 0.59
N GLY A 147 -10.44 4.77 0.96
CA GLY A 147 -9.07 5.27 1.00
C GLY A 147 -8.50 5.62 -0.39
N VAL A 148 -8.94 4.91 -1.42
CA VAL A 148 -8.53 5.15 -2.82
C VAL A 148 -9.23 6.35 -3.44
N LEU A 149 -10.54 6.49 -3.20
CA LEU A 149 -11.40 7.38 -3.97
C LEU A 149 -10.97 8.86 -3.93
N PRO A 150 -10.71 9.51 -2.77
CA PRO A 150 -10.35 10.92 -2.76
C PRO A 150 -8.99 11.25 -3.41
N PRO A 151 -7.87 10.57 -3.07
CA PRO A 151 -6.58 10.91 -3.67
C PRO A 151 -6.58 10.64 -5.18
N VAL A 152 -7.21 9.57 -5.64
CA VAL A 152 -7.31 9.26 -7.07
C VAL A 152 -8.23 10.23 -7.79
N THR A 153 -9.35 10.62 -7.19
CA THR A 153 -10.23 11.65 -7.77
C THR A 153 -9.49 12.96 -7.96
N LEU A 154 -8.72 13.40 -6.95
CA LEU A 154 -7.91 14.61 -7.04
C LEU A 154 -6.83 14.50 -8.13
N PHE A 155 -6.15 13.35 -8.19
CA PHE A 155 -5.15 13.05 -9.22
C PHE A 155 -5.72 13.20 -10.64
N VAL A 156 -6.91 12.62 -10.90
CA VAL A 156 -7.57 12.70 -12.22
C VAL A 156 -8.04 14.13 -12.50
N SER A 157 -8.67 14.78 -11.52
CA SER A 157 -9.20 16.15 -11.69
C SER A 157 -8.11 17.18 -11.98
N LEU A 158 -6.89 16.98 -11.46
CA LEU A 158 -5.73 17.83 -11.74
C LEU A 158 -5.00 17.46 -13.05
N GLY A 159 -5.36 16.36 -13.71
CA GLY A 159 -4.74 15.92 -14.96
C GLY A 159 -3.24 15.64 -14.82
N LEU A 160 -2.81 15.08 -13.69
CA LEU A 160 -1.40 14.82 -13.39
C LEU A 160 -0.84 13.66 -14.22
N GLN A 161 0.48 13.64 -14.36
CA GLN A 161 1.17 12.58 -15.09
C GLN A 161 1.29 11.30 -14.26
N HIS A 162 0.94 10.17 -14.87
CA HIS A 162 0.99 8.86 -14.22
C HIS A 162 1.32 7.79 -15.25
N SER A 163 2.53 7.26 -15.16
CA SER A 163 3.12 6.39 -16.18
C SER A 163 2.25 5.17 -16.52
N PRO A 164 1.66 4.39 -15.58
CA PRO A 164 0.79 3.26 -15.95
C PRO A 164 -0.48 3.68 -16.69
N ALA A 165 -1.12 4.78 -16.29
CA ALA A 165 -2.29 5.28 -17.01
C ALA A 165 -1.93 5.82 -18.38
N ASN A 166 -0.79 6.53 -18.47
CA ASN A 166 -0.30 7.03 -19.73
C ASN A 166 0.05 5.88 -20.69
N MET A 167 0.66 4.79 -20.19
CA MET A 167 0.83 3.56 -20.98
C MET A 167 -0.52 3.09 -21.54
N GLY A 168 -1.57 3.02 -20.72
CA GLY A 168 -2.92 2.68 -21.19
C GLY A 168 -3.39 3.57 -22.34
N TYR A 169 -3.45 4.88 -22.14
CA TYR A 169 -3.94 5.83 -23.16
C TYR A 169 -3.10 5.80 -24.44
N PHE A 170 -1.77 5.87 -24.33
CA PHE A 170 -0.91 5.92 -25.50
C PHE A 170 -0.83 4.59 -26.24
N MET A 171 -0.84 3.44 -25.54
CA MET A 171 -0.85 2.14 -26.23
C MET A 171 -2.17 1.93 -26.97
N ILE A 172 -3.30 2.36 -26.39
CA ILE A 172 -4.59 2.36 -27.09
C ILE A 172 -4.49 3.19 -28.37
N ALA A 173 -4.01 4.44 -28.26
CA ALA A 173 -3.94 5.35 -29.40
C ALA A 173 -2.99 4.86 -30.50
N LEU A 174 -1.78 4.43 -30.13
CA LEU A 174 -0.76 3.95 -31.08
C LEU A 174 -1.16 2.65 -31.78
N ILE A 175 -1.77 1.70 -31.05
CA ILE A 175 -2.14 0.41 -31.63
C ILE A 175 -3.40 0.53 -32.50
N ASN A 176 -4.35 1.39 -32.13
CA ASN A 176 -5.57 1.60 -32.92
C ASN A 176 -5.36 2.59 -34.08
N ASP A 177 -4.15 3.13 -34.25
CA ASP A 177 -3.82 4.13 -35.27
C ASP A 177 -4.61 5.46 -35.10
N GLU A 178 -5.05 5.74 -33.87
CA GLU A 178 -5.88 6.90 -33.47
C GLU A 178 -5.04 8.01 -32.83
N THR A 179 -3.88 8.32 -33.42
CA THR A 179 -3.03 9.41 -32.91
C THR A 179 -2.04 9.95 -33.94
N LYS A 180 -1.73 11.24 -33.82
CA LYS A 180 -0.66 11.91 -34.56
C LYS A 180 0.75 11.64 -34.03
N TYR A 181 0.88 11.09 -32.82
CA TYR A 181 2.15 10.94 -32.14
C TYR A 181 2.87 9.65 -32.51
N THR A 182 4.19 9.73 -32.65
CA THR A 182 5.05 8.57 -32.86
C THR A 182 5.40 7.88 -31.54
N TRP A 183 5.82 6.61 -31.62
CA TRP A 183 6.39 5.88 -30.48
C TRP A 183 7.55 6.65 -29.82
N GLY A 184 8.43 7.27 -30.62
CA GLY A 184 9.55 8.05 -30.11
C GLY A 184 9.12 9.25 -29.28
N GLU A 185 8.11 10.00 -29.75
CA GLU A 185 7.56 11.15 -29.05
C GLU A 185 6.88 10.75 -27.74
N VAL A 186 6.04 9.71 -27.78
CA VAL A 186 5.35 9.19 -26.59
C VAL A 186 6.34 8.80 -25.49
N PHE A 187 7.42 8.09 -25.85
CA PHE A 187 8.43 7.69 -24.87
C PHE A 187 9.25 8.89 -24.37
N GLY A 188 9.72 9.74 -25.29
CA GLY A 188 10.61 10.86 -24.97
C GLY A 188 9.94 11.99 -24.19
N TRP A 189 8.72 12.36 -24.58
CA TRP A 189 7.99 13.51 -24.02
C TRP A 189 7.02 13.15 -22.91
N ASN A 190 6.63 11.87 -22.78
CA ASN A 190 5.68 11.46 -21.76
C ASN A 190 6.17 10.32 -20.87
N LEU A 191 6.34 9.09 -21.39
CA LEU A 191 6.53 7.93 -20.53
C LEU A 191 7.81 8.00 -19.69
N ILE A 192 8.92 8.48 -20.26
CA ILE A 192 10.19 8.65 -19.53
C ILE A 192 10.07 9.71 -18.43
N PRO A 193 9.74 11.00 -18.72
CA PRO A 193 9.61 12.00 -17.66
C PRO A 193 8.55 11.63 -16.62
N ALA A 194 7.43 11.02 -17.04
CA ALA A 194 6.41 10.56 -16.13
C ALA A 194 6.90 9.44 -15.21
N SER A 195 7.60 8.44 -15.74
CA SER A 195 8.14 7.34 -14.94
C SER A 195 9.16 7.86 -13.92
N LEU A 196 10.08 8.73 -14.34
CA LEU A 196 11.09 9.32 -13.46
C LEU A 196 10.46 10.16 -12.35
N GLY A 197 9.50 11.02 -12.68
CA GLY A 197 8.81 11.82 -11.67
C GLY A 197 7.97 10.96 -10.73
N ASN A 198 7.29 9.93 -11.24
CA ASN A 198 6.54 9.00 -10.40
C ASN A 198 7.45 8.24 -9.42
N ILE A 199 8.67 7.86 -9.82
CA ILE A 199 9.65 7.25 -8.92
C ILE A 199 9.88 8.20 -7.73
N ILE A 200 10.27 9.44 -7.99
CA ILE A 200 10.56 10.43 -6.95
C ILE A 200 9.33 10.71 -6.07
N GLY A 201 8.15 10.87 -6.67
CA GLY A 201 6.91 11.13 -5.94
C GLY A 201 6.53 10.02 -4.97
N GLY A 202 6.57 8.76 -5.42
CA GLY A 202 6.24 7.61 -4.57
C GLY A 202 7.29 7.37 -3.49
N SER A 203 8.57 7.47 -3.85
CA SER A 203 9.68 7.19 -2.95
C SER A 203 9.79 8.22 -1.84
N MET A 204 9.79 9.51 -2.17
CA MET A 204 10.08 10.58 -1.21
C MET A 204 8.86 11.06 -0.44
N MET A 205 7.73 11.27 -1.12
CA MET A 205 6.56 11.91 -0.50
C MET A 205 5.70 10.94 0.30
N VAL A 206 5.82 9.64 0.04
CA VAL A 206 5.06 8.59 0.73
C VAL A 206 6.01 7.61 1.42
N GLY A 207 6.90 6.95 0.66
CA GLY A 207 7.77 5.90 1.20
C GLY A 207 8.63 6.39 2.37
N CYS A 208 9.44 7.42 2.14
CA CYS A 208 10.36 7.96 3.15
C CYS A 208 9.63 8.68 4.29
N SER A 209 8.55 9.41 4.01
CA SER A 209 7.80 10.17 5.03
C SER A 209 7.12 9.25 6.03
N PHE A 210 6.44 8.18 5.55
CA PHE A 210 5.84 7.19 6.43
C PHE A 210 6.87 6.30 7.11
N PHE A 211 7.95 5.94 6.43
CA PHE A 211 9.04 5.21 7.08
C PHE A 211 9.59 6.00 8.28
N TYR A 212 9.87 7.29 8.11
CA TYR A 212 10.36 8.14 9.20
C TYR A 212 9.36 8.22 10.36
N ALA A 213 8.06 8.34 10.06
CA ALA A 213 7.02 8.40 11.08
C ALA A 213 6.88 7.10 11.89
N PHE A 214 6.95 5.94 11.24
CA PHE A 214 6.69 4.64 11.88
C PHE A 214 7.95 3.95 12.41
N ALA A 215 9.12 4.14 11.82
CA ALA A 215 10.36 3.54 12.31
C ALA A 215 10.70 4.00 13.75
N ALA A 216 10.37 5.26 14.08
CA ALA A 216 10.54 5.79 15.43
C ALA A 216 9.57 5.17 16.46
N GLN A 217 8.43 4.61 16.04
CA GLN A 217 7.51 3.91 16.94
C GLN A 217 8.00 2.49 17.24
N GLU A 218 8.54 1.79 16.25
CA GLU A 218 9.07 0.44 16.44
C GLU A 218 10.23 0.44 17.45
N GLU A 219 11.18 1.36 17.32
CA GLU A 219 12.28 1.50 18.30
C GLU A 219 11.77 1.76 19.73
N ARG A 220 10.73 2.60 19.90
CA ARG A 220 10.13 2.86 21.22
C ARG A 220 9.39 1.66 21.80
N LEU A 221 8.69 0.88 20.97
CA LEU A 221 8.01 -0.33 21.42
C LEU A 221 9.01 -1.37 21.91
N TRP A 222 10.10 -1.58 21.17
CA TRP A 222 11.16 -2.50 21.59
C TRP A 222 11.89 -2.02 22.85
N GLN A 223 12.07 -0.71 23.03
CA GLN A 223 12.57 -0.15 24.28
C GLN A 223 11.61 -0.40 25.44
N PHE A 224 10.32 -0.08 25.25
CA PHE A 224 9.29 -0.29 26.27
C PHE A 224 9.19 -1.77 26.70
N ILE A 225 9.12 -2.71 25.75
CA ILE A 225 9.08 -4.15 26.05
C ILE A 225 10.38 -4.58 26.74
N GLY A 226 11.53 -4.06 26.31
CA GLY A 226 12.81 -4.33 26.96
C GLY A 226 12.84 -3.87 28.42
N ASP A 227 12.36 -2.66 28.69
CA ASP A 227 12.26 -2.11 30.03
C ASP A 227 11.25 -2.86 30.89
N GLU A 228 10.12 -3.33 30.33
CA GLU A 228 9.11 -4.13 31.03
C GLU A 228 9.64 -5.52 31.42
N LEU A 229 10.42 -6.16 30.54
CA LEU A 229 11.07 -7.45 30.83
C LEU A 229 12.19 -7.33 31.87
N VAL A 230 12.89 -6.19 31.90
CA VAL A 230 13.94 -5.90 32.89
C VAL A 230 13.35 -5.51 34.25
N THR A 231 12.26 -4.76 34.27
CA THR A 231 11.59 -4.34 35.52
C THR A 231 10.64 -5.41 36.07
N GLY A 232 10.09 -6.27 35.21
CA GLY A 232 9.24 -7.40 35.59
C GLY A 232 9.99 -8.60 36.16
N SER A 233 11.33 -8.67 36.06
CA SER A 233 12.13 -9.72 36.69
C SER A 233 12.47 -9.46 38.16
N ASP A 234 12.22 -8.25 38.67
CA ASP A 234 12.48 -7.86 40.07
C ASP A 234 11.24 -8.04 40.97
N GLY A 235 10.23 -8.79 40.51
CA GLY A 235 8.96 -9.02 41.21
C GLY A 235 8.74 -10.47 41.61
N SER A 236 9.72 -11.15 42.23
CA SER A 236 9.46 -12.35 43.02
C SER A 236 8.89 -11.95 44.38
N ASP A 237 7.65 -11.50 44.42
CA ASP A 237 6.83 -11.48 45.63
C ASP A 237 5.37 -11.75 45.27
N PHE A 238 5.11 -12.98 44.82
CA PHE A 238 3.78 -13.56 44.83
C PHE A 238 3.90 -14.96 45.42
N GLY A 239 3.58 -15.06 46.71
CA GLY A 239 3.26 -16.31 47.38
C GLY A 239 4.43 -17.01 48.06
N ARG A 240 4.74 -16.58 49.29
CA ARG A 240 5.43 -17.43 50.26
C ARG A 240 4.96 -17.12 51.69
N ASP A 241 3.71 -17.45 51.96
CA ASP A 241 3.23 -17.65 53.32
C ASP A 241 3.40 -19.15 53.63
N ASP A 242 4.55 -19.50 54.20
CA ASP A 242 4.74 -20.80 54.86
C ASP A 242 4.71 -20.59 56.38
N ASP A 243 3.82 -21.36 57.01
CA ASP A 243 3.87 -21.93 58.36
C ASP A 243 3.51 -21.11 59.61
N ALA A 244 2.31 -21.38 60.14
CA ALA A 244 2.10 -21.54 61.58
C ALA A 244 0.97 -22.57 61.90
N SER A 245 1.40 -23.70 62.47
CA SER A 245 0.70 -24.58 63.42
C SER A 245 -0.59 -25.29 63.00
N THR A 246 -0.44 -26.51 62.46
CA THR A 246 -1.35 -27.64 62.75
C THR A 246 -0.80 -28.41 63.94
N ASP A 247 -1.30 -28.12 65.14
CA ASP A 247 -1.39 -29.03 66.28
C ASP A 247 -1.90 -28.22 67.46
N ASP A 248 -3.22 -28.11 67.58
CA ASP A 248 -3.86 -27.92 68.88
C ASP A 248 -5.34 -28.29 68.84
N LEU A 249 -5.68 -29.27 69.68
CA LEU A 249 -6.96 -29.47 70.37
C LEU A 249 -8.09 -30.20 69.62
N MET A 250 -8.01 -31.53 69.74
CA MET A 250 -9.15 -32.37 70.11
C MET A 250 -9.89 -31.80 71.34
N GLY A 251 -11.22 -31.69 71.23
CA GLY A 251 -12.16 -31.82 72.34
C GLY A 251 -12.62 -30.52 73.00
N GLU A 252 -13.86 -30.11 72.73
CA GLU A 252 -14.85 -29.93 73.80
C GLU A 252 -16.29 -29.80 73.24
N ASP A 253 -17.19 -30.44 73.95
CA ASP A 253 -18.61 -30.64 73.69
C ASP A 253 -19.46 -29.35 73.74
N SER A 254 -20.59 -29.42 73.04
CA SER A 254 -21.96 -29.20 73.57
C SER A 254 -22.81 -28.06 72.96
N LYS A 255 -23.99 -28.51 72.45
CA LYS A 255 -25.32 -27.85 72.36
C LYS A 255 -25.51 -26.81 71.24
N GLN A 256 -26.60 -26.77 70.48
CA GLN A 256 -27.95 -27.36 70.59
C GLN A 256 -28.73 -27.19 69.25
N ASP A 257 -29.66 -28.12 69.01
CA ASP A 257 -30.99 -28.00 68.34
C ASP A 257 -31.05 -27.68 66.81
N SER A 258 -31.39 -28.65 65.94
CA SER A 258 -32.74 -29.10 65.51
C SER A 258 -33.49 -28.01 64.70
N GLU A 259 -33.89 -28.19 63.44
CA GLU A 259 -34.98 -29.06 62.97
C GLU A 259 -35.09 -28.99 61.42
N ALA A 260 -35.53 -30.11 60.82
CA ALA A 260 -36.55 -30.25 59.76
C ALA A 260 -36.35 -29.57 58.38
N SER A 261 -36.82 -30.06 57.23
CA SER A 261 -37.48 -31.28 56.75
C SER A 261 -37.94 -30.96 55.32
N GLY A 262 -37.86 -31.92 54.38
CA GLY A 262 -38.74 -32.02 53.19
C GLY A 262 -38.17 -31.42 51.90
N ASN A 263 -37.87 -32.23 50.87
CA ASN A 263 -38.77 -32.69 49.78
C ASN A 263 -39.19 -31.51 48.85
N GLU A 264 -39.10 -31.50 47.52
CA GLU A 264 -39.23 -32.52 46.47
C GLU A 264 -38.67 -31.99 45.10
N ILE A 265 -38.05 -32.88 44.31
CA ILE A 265 -38.33 -33.24 42.89
C ILE A 265 -38.62 -32.12 41.81
N VAL A 266 -37.61 -31.77 40.97
CA VAL A 266 -37.41 -32.00 39.49
C VAL A 266 -38.66 -32.15 38.54
N PRO A 267 -38.67 -31.94 37.18
CA PRO A 267 -37.89 -31.13 36.20
C PRO A 267 -38.72 -30.37 35.08
N ALA A 268 -37.97 -29.70 34.17
CA ALA A 268 -38.08 -29.64 32.69
C ALA A 268 -39.22 -28.92 31.92
N GLY A 269 -38.81 -28.32 30.77
CA GLY A 269 -39.64 -27.95 29.60
C GLY A 269 -39.70 -26.43 29.36
N GLU A 270 -38.91 -25.85 28.45
CA GLU A 270 -39.11 -25.72 27.00
C GLU A 270 -39.66 -24.34 26.55
N SER A 271 -38.88 -23.68 25.67
CA SER A 271 -39.30 -22.98 24.46
C SER A 271 -39.84 -21.52 24.47
N HIS A 272 -39.34 -20.77 23.46
CA HIS A 272 -39.80 -19.49 22.89
C HIS A 272 -39.60 -18.25 23.79
N VAL A 273 -38.87 -17.21 23.38
CA VAL A 273 -38.94 -16.39 22.15
C VAL A 273 -37.56 -15.80 21.82
#